data_AF-A0A316S7N0-F1
#
_entry.id   AF-A0A316S7N0-F1
#
_cell.length_a   1.000
_cell.length_b   1.000
_cell.length_c   1.000
_cell.angle_alpha   90.00
_cell.angle_beta   90.00
_cell.angle_gamma   90.00
#
_symmetry.space_group_name_H-M   'P 1'
#
loop_
_entity.id
_entity.type
_entity.pdbx_description
1 polymer ?
#
loop_
_entity_poly.entity_id
_entity_poly.type
_entity_poly.pdbx_seq_one_letter_code
_entity_poly.pdbx_strand_id
1 'polypeptide(L)' 'MKIVCEEHDKYGSRRPARYILRMEVNGRLINNLQLRSMFNPEFRYYATRLDEKHTDEEILAMFGNREMRKEPFFVAI' A
#
# COMPACT_ATOMS: atom_id res chain seq x y z
N MET A 1 7.62 0.03 -9.96
CA MET A 1 7.20 -0.07 -8.54
C MET A 1 5.82 0.58 -8.39
N LYS A 2 4.91 -0.01 -7.61
CA LYS A 2 3.59 0.57 -7.30
C LYS A 2 3.44 0.84 -5.81
N ILE A 3 2.53 1.74 -5.43
CA ILE A 3 2.15 1.95 -4.04
C ILE A 3 0.75 1.39 -3.80
N VAL A 4 0.62 0.53 -2.80
CA VAL A 4 -0.64 0.06 -2.26
C VAL A 4 -0.99 0.91 -1.04
N CYS A 5 -2.19 1.45 -1.01
CA CYS A 5 -2.77 2.10 0.16
C CYS A 5 -3.70 1.11 0.85
N GLU A 6 -3.53 0.93 2.17
CA GLU A 6 -4.49 0.25 3.05
C GLU A 6 -5.13 1.31 3.95
N GLU A 7 -6.41 1.55 3.74
CA GLU A 7 -7.21 2.51 4.49
C GLU A 7 -8.05 1.78 5.53
N HIS A 8 -7.79 2.08 6.80
CA HIS A 8 -8.47 1.54 7.96
C HIS A 8 -9.63 2.47 8.35
N ASP A 9 -10.79 1.88 8.58
CA ASP A 9 -11.91 2.61 9.17
C ASP A 9 -11.54 3.02 10.60
N LYS A 10 -11.58 4.33 10.88
CA LYS A 10 -11.29 4.90 12.21
C LYS A 10 -12.09 4.24 13.32
N TYR A 11 -13.31 3.81 13.02
CA TYR A 11 -14.22 3.18 13.98
C TYR A 11 -14.15 1.65 13.95
N GLY A 12 -13.22 1.06 13.18
CA GLY A 12 -12.94 -0.38 13.15
C GLY A 12 -14.11 -1.26 12.69
N SER A 13 -15.17 -0.66 12.15
CA SER A 13 -16.44 -1.35 11.85
C SER A 13 -16.42 -2.04 10.50
N ARG A 14 -15.45 -1.70 9.64
CA ARG A 14 -15.34 -2.20 8.27
C ARG A 14 -13.97 -2.82 8.01
N ARG A 15 -13.92 -3.76 7.07
CA ARG A 15 -12.65 -4.30 6.55
C ARG A 15 -11.87 -3.16 5.88
N PRO A 16 -10.53 -3.15 6.00
CA PRO A 16 -9.71 -2.12 5.35
C PRO A 16 -9.93 -2.08 3.84
N ALA A 17 -10.08 -0.89 3.28
CA ALA A 17 -10.11 -0.68 1.84
C ALA A 17 -8.68 -0.70 1.30
N ARG A 18 -8.48 -1.30 0.12
CA ARG A 18 -7.17 -1.49 -0.49
C ARG A 18 -7.20 -1.07 -1.94
N TYR A 19 -6.26 -0.22 -2.33
CA TYR A 19 -6.18 0.29 -3.69
C TYR A 19 -4.76 0.69 -4.06
N ILE A 20 -4.48 0.71 -5.37
CA ILE A 20 -3.19 1.12 -5.91
C ILE A 20 -3.23 2.61 -6.26
N LEU A 21 -2.22 3.35 -5.83
CA LEU A 21 -2.05 4.75 -6.21
C LEU A 21 -1.52 4.83 -7.65
N ARG A 22 -2.25 5.53 -8.53
CA ARG A 22 -1.88 5.75 -9.93
C ARG A 22 -0.94 6.95 -10.07
N MET A 23 0.21 6.91 -9.40
CA MET A 23 1.22 7.97 -9.44
C MET A 23 2.59 7.36 -9.70
N GLU A 24 3.43 8.08 -10.43
CA GLU A 24 4.83 7.69 -10.60
C GLU A 24 5.55 7.71 -9.25
N VAL A 25 6.22 6.62 -8.91
CA VAL A 25 6.89 6.48 -7.62
C VAL A 25 8.25 7.16 -7.65
N ASN A 26 8.40 8.22 -6.87
CA ASN A 26 9.65 8.93 -6.68
C ASN A 26 9.88 9.28 -5.20
N GLY A 27 11.09 9.73 -4.85
CA GLY A 27 11.45 10.02 -3.47
C GLY A 27 10.59 11.11 -2.81
N ARG A 28 10.12 12.10 -3.59
CA ARG A 28 9.21 13.15 -3.08
C ARG A 28 7.86 12.56 -2.71
N LEU A 29 7.31 11.67 -3.53
CA LEU A 29 6.06 10.98 -3.24
C LEU A 29 6.20 10.13 -1.97
N ILE A 30 7.28 9.34 -1.85
CA ILE A 30 7.53 8.50 -0.68
C ILE A 30 7.55 9.34 0.60
N ASN A 31 8.29 10.45 0.62
CA ASN A 31 8.33 11.37 1.77
C ASN A 31 6.94 11.95 2.08
N ASN A 32 6.18 12.39 1.06
CA ASN A 32 4.82 12.88 1.27
C ASN A 32 3.88 11.82 1.87
N LEU A 33 4.01 10.56 1.43
CA LEU A 33 3.21 9.45 1.95
C LEU A 33 3.59 9.09 3.40
N GLN A 34 4.88 9.16 3.74
CA GLN A 34 5.37 9.03 5.12
C GLN A 34 4.74 10.08 6.03
N LEU A 35 4.82 11.36 5.64
CA LEU A 35 4.17 12.45 6.37
C LEU A 35 2.67 12.19 6.52
N ARG A 36 2.00 11.79 5.44
CA ARG A 36 0.55 11.55 5.46
C ARG A 36 0.15 10.40 6.40
N SER A 37 0.94 9.32 6.43
CA SER A 37 0.77 8.18 7.34
C SER A 37 0.93 8.60 8.81
N MET A 38 1.89 9.48 9.10
CA MET A 38 2.10 10.01 10.46
C MET A 38 0.93 10.89 10.94
N PHE A 39 0.40 11.75 10.06
CA PHE A 39 -0.71 12.65 10.44
C PHE A 39 -2.08 11.97 10.39
N ASN A 40 -2.24 10.91 9.59
CA ASN A 40 -3.51 10.20 9.44
C ASN A 40 -3.29 8.69 9.64
N PRO A 41 -3.38 8.19 10.88
CA PRO A 41 -3.06 6.80 11.22
C PRO A 41 -4.02 5.78 10.59
N GLU A 42 -5.13 6.25 10.02
CA GLU A 42 -6.07 5.46 9.22
C GLU A 42 -5.45 4.99 7.88
N PHE A 43 -4.42 5.67 7.37
CA PHE A 43 -3.79 5.33 6.11
C PHE A 43 -2.44 4.65 6.33
N ARG A 44 -2.23 3.51 5.67
CA ARG A 44 -0.91 2.87 5.57
C ARG A 44 -0.53 2.68 4.11
N TYR A 45 0.73 2.94 3.80
CA TYR A 45 1.27 2.85 2.45
C TYR A 45 2.33 1.76 2.38
N TYR A 46 2.32 1.04 1.26
CA TYR A 46 3.27 -0.04 0.98
C TYR A 46 3.82 0.10 -0.43
N ALA A 47 5.13 0.08 -0.59
CA ALA A 47 5.77 -0.08 -1.89
C ALA A 47 5.77 -1.56 -2.30
N THR A 48 5.50 -1.83 -3.58
CA THR A 48 5.62 -3.17 -4.16
C THR A 48 6.41 -3.21 -5.45
N ARG A 49 7.25 -4.24 -5.58
CA ARG A 49 8.09 -4.52 -6.77
C ARG A 49 7.46 -5.54 -7.73
N LEU A 50 6.20 -5.92 -7.50
CA LEU A 50 5.49 -6.92 -8.29
C LEU A 50 4.89 -6.37 -9.58
N ASP A 51 5.03 -5.06 -9.83
CA ASP A 51 4.33 -4.35 -10.90
C ASP A 51 4.71 -4.78 -12.32
N GLU A 52 5.88 -5.40 -12.50
CA GLU A 52 6.33 -5.92 -13.80
C GLU A 52 5.77 -7.30 -14.13
N LYS A 53 5.37 -8.08 -13.10
CA LYS A 53 5.01 -9.50 -13.25
C LYS A 53 3.54 -9.78 -12.98
N HIS A 54 2.86 -8.85 -12.31
CA HIS A 54 1.51 -9.06 -11.81
C HIS A 54 0.61 -7.88 -12.13
N THR A 55 -0.66 -8.19 -12.38
CA THR A 55 -1.70 -7.18 -12.59
C THR A 55 -2.05 -6.48 -11.28
N ASP A 56 -2.74 -5.33 -11.37
CA ASP A 56 -3.21 -4.60 -10.18
C ASP A 56 -4.11 -5.46 -9.30
N GLU A 57 -4.97 -6.27 -9.90
CA GLU A 57 -5.90 -7.16 -9.22
C GLU A 57 -5.16 -8.28 -8.47
N GLU A 58 -4.15 -8.88 -9.10
CA GLU A 58 -3.30 -9.90 -8.49
C GLU A 58 -2.50 -9.32 -7.32
N ILE A 59 -1.92 -8.13 -7.49
CA ILE A 59 -1.18 -7.43 -6.44
C ILE A 59 -2.09 -7.15 -5.25
N LEU A 60 -3.32 -6.69 -5.47
CA LEU A 60 -4.28 -6.43 -4.40
C LEU A 60 -4.74 -7.72 -3.71
N ALA A 61 -4.95 -8.82 -4.46
CA ALA A 61 -5.30 -10.12 -3.89
C ALA A 61 -4.16 -10.67 -3.01
N MET A 62 -2.92 -10.62 -3.50
CA MET A 62 -1.72 -11.02 -2.74
C MET A 62 -1.53 -10.14 -1.52
N PHE A 63 -1.64 -8.82 -1.66
CA PHE A 63 -1.56 -7.89 -0.53
C PHE A 63 -2.64 -8.19 0.51
N GLY A 64 -3.81 -8.66 0.08
CA GLY A 64 -4.88 -9.03 0.99
C GLY A 64 -4.59 -10.24 1.87
N ASN A 65 -3.66 -11.11 1.43
CA ASN A 65 -3.17 -12.24 2.20
C ASN A 65 -1.94 -11.83 3.02
N ARG A 66 -2.07 -11.81 4.36
CA ARG A 66 -0.97 -11.41 5.27
C ARG A 66 0.31 -12.21 5.08
N GLU A 67 0.22 -13.49 4.72
CA GLU A 67 1.40 -14.36 4.54
C GLU A 67 2.21 -14.02 3.29
N MET A 68 1.58 -13.38 2.31
CA MET A 68 2.21 -12.94 1.06
C MET A 68 2.79 -11.53 1.15
N ARG A 69 2.45 -10.75 2.20
CA ARG A 69 2.97 -9.39 2.48
C ARG A 69 4.38 -9.41 3.08
N LYS A 70 5.28 -10.20 2.50
CA LYS A 70 6.65 -10.35 2.97
C LYS A 70 7.60 -9.49 2.16
N GLU A 71 8.63 -8.99 2.82
CA GLU A 71 9.78 -8.41 2.13
C GLU A 71 10.44 -9.47 1.23
N PRO A 72 11.01 -9.09 0.08
CA PRO A 72 11.17 -7.72 -0.44
C PRO A 72 10.00 -7.22 -1.30
N PHE A 73 8.91 -7.99 -1.39
CA PHE A 73 7.83 -7.71 -2.33
C PHE A 73 6.85 -6.63 -1.85
N PHE A 74 6.72 -6.47 -0.53
CA PHE A 74 5.98 -5.39 0.09
C PHE A 74 6.80 -4.76 1.21
N VAL A 75 6.99 -3.45 1.15
CA VAL A 75 7.74 -2.67 2.15
C VAL A 75 6.84 -1.53 2.64
N ALA A 76 6.67 -1.41 3.95
CA ALA A 76 5.92 -0.30 4.54
C ALA A 76 6.68 1.02 4.30
N ILE A 77 5.94 2.07 3.95
CA ILE A 77 6.47 3.41 3.70
C ILE A 77 6.34 4.26 4.97
#